data_AF-A0A2W4Z1Q7-F1
#
_entry.id   AF-A0A2W4Z1Q7-F1
#
_cell.length_a   1.000
_cell.length_b   1.000
_cell.length_c   1.000
_cell.angle_alpha   90.00
_cell.angle_beta   90.00
_cell.angle_gamma   90.00
#
_symmetry.space_group_name_H-M   'P 1'
#
loop_
_entity.id
_entity.type
_entity.pdbx_description
1 polymer ?
#
loop_
_entity_poly.entity_id
_entity_poly.type
_entity_poly.pdbx_seq_one_letter_code
_entity_poly.pdbx_strand_id
1 'polypeptide(L)'
;MPTRRRVLALGAVTAGAVVSIRPALAQAVGSVLNCQIPVPDPGRAGSYIDADGRVVPARTKGAFPPSTRPFKGEEVKRAMANGSTLPGVDSERSRAYVKYIRRLQRGQGGFTCFASLQMPRG
;
A
#
# COMPACT_ATOMS: atom_id res chain seq x y z
N MET A 1 50.54 42.63 -3.66
CA MET A 1 49.73 41.39 -3.80
C MET A 1 48.25 41.75 -3.73
N PRO A 2 47.45 41.51 -4.79
CA PRO A 2 46.01 41.47 -4.67
C PRO A 2 45.49 40.03 -4.82
N THR A 3 44.83 39.58 -3.76
CA THR A 3 44.08 38.34 -3.65
C THR A 3 42.66 38.47 -4.21
N ARG A 4 42.18 37.47 -4.97
CA ARG A 4 41.00 36.62 -4.66
C ARG A 4 40.37 36.05 -5.94
N ARG A 5 40.44 34.72 -6.06
CA ARG A 5 39.59 33.90 -6.94
C ARG A 5 38.13 34.06 -6.50
N ARG A 6 37.24 34.44 -7.43
CA ARG A 6 35.79 34.28 -7.27
C ARG A 6 35.37 33.11 -8.16
N VAL A 7 35.07 31.98 -7.52
CA VAL A 7 34.45 30.82 -8.18
C VAL A 7 32.94 31.02 -8.09
N LEU A 8 32.24 31.06 -9.22
CA LEU A 8 30.78 31.01 -9.24
C LEU A 8 30.35 29.55 -8.99
N ALA A 9 29.79 29.30 -7.81
CA ALA A 9 29.02 28.09 -7.55
C ALA A 9 27.57 28.33 -7.98
N LEU A 10 27.19 27.86 -9.17
CA LEU A 10 25.78 27.73 -9.56
C LEU A 10 25.19 26.53 -8.80
N GLY A 11 24.63 26.79 -7.63
CA GLY A 11 23.85 25.82 -6.87
C GLY A 11 22.48 25.62 -7.51
N ALA A 12 22.29 24.47 -8.16
CA ALA A 12 20.96 24.01 -8.54
C ALA A 12 20.21 23.57 -7.27
N VAL A 13 19.21 24.34 -6.86
CA VAL A 13 18.36 24.02 -5.71
C VAL A 13 17.14 23.27 -6.24
N THR A 14 17.19 21.95 -6.27
CA THR A 14 15.97 21.14 -6.47
C THR A 14 15.24 21.06 -5.13
N ALA A 15 14.10 21.74 -5.02
CA ALA A 15 13.22 21.62 -3.87
C ALA A 15 12.49 20.27 -3.92
N GLY A 16 13.12 19.23 -3.36
CA GLY A 16 12.44 17.97 -3.06
C GLY A 16 11.70 18.10 -1.74
N ALA A 17 10.37 18.19 -1.77
CA ALA A 17 9.59 17.99 -0.56
C ALA A 17 9.68 16.50 -0.18
N VAL A 18 10.61 16.16 0.71
CA VAL A 18 10.63 14.85 1.35
C VAL A 18 9.46 14.83 2.32
N VAL A 19 8.33 14.28 1.86
CA VAL A 19 7.21 13.96 2.75
C VAL A 19 7.73 12.88 3.69
N SER A 20 8.08 13.29 4.90
CA SER A 20 8.34 12.35 6.00
C SER A 20 6.99 11.76 6.41
N ILE A 21 6.54 10.77 5.65
CA ILE A 21 5.59 9.80 6.17
C ILE A 21 6.40 9.08 7.23
N ARG A 22 6.18 9.39 8.51
CA ARG A 22 6.62 8.51 9.59
C ARG A 22 5.95 7.17 9.27
N PRO A 23 6.67 6.17 8.73
CA PRO A 23 6.03 4.90 8.64
C PRO A 23 5.94 4.49 10.10
N ALA A 24 4.73 4.40 10.62
CA ALA A 24 4.50 3.47 11.70
C ALA A 24 4.81 2.09 11.10
N LEU A 25 6.10 1.77 11.00
CA LEU A 25 6.62 0.42 10.87
C LEU A 25 6.23 -0.25 12.18
N ALA A 26 4.93 -0.58 12.28
CA ALA A 26 4.44 -1.54 13.22
C ALA A 26 5.22 -2.81 12.91
N GLN A 27 6.21 -3.06 13.76
CA GLN A 27 7.18 -4.14 13.71
C GLN A 27 6.47 -5.43 13.28
N ALA A 28 6.68 -5.84 12.03
CA ALA A 28 6.15 -7.10 11.51
C ALA A 28 7.06 -8.24 11.96
N VAL A 29 7.07 -8.52 13.27
CA VAL A 29 7.75 -9.68 13.86
C VAL A 29 6.70 -10.70 14.28
N GLY A 30 6.75 -11.88 13.64
CA GLY A 30 6.31 -13.12 14.26
C GLY A 30 4.81 -13.48 14.21
N SER A 31 4.15 -13.42 13.05
CA SER A 31 3.02 -14.31 12.76
C SER A 31 2.54 -14.12 11.33
N VAL A 32 2.79 -15.11 10.46
CA VAL A 32 2.31 -15.16 9.07
C VAL A 32 0.77 -15.12 8.99
N LEU A 33 0.11 -15.43 10.12
CA LEU A 33 -1.32 -15.29 10.33
C LEU A 33 -1.67 -13.82 10.67
N ASN A 34 -1.07 -13.21 11.69
CA ASN A 34 -1.29 -11.81 12.08
C ASN A 34 -0.64 -10.74 11.16
N CYS A 35 -0.08 -11.11 10.01
CA CYS A 35 0.45 -10.15 9.07
C CYS A 35 -0.65 -9.23 8.53
N GLN A 36 -0.29 -7.98 8.25
CA GLN A 36 -1.21 -6.92 7.85
C GLN A 36 -0.96 -6.55 6.37
N ILE A 37 -2.03 -6.48 5.59
CA ILE A 37 -2.04 -6.09 4.17
C ILE A 37 -2.71 -4.71 4.08
N PRO A 38 -1.95 -3.64 3.85
CA PRO A 38 -2.53 -2.31 3.61
C PRO A 38 -3.21 -2.24 2.24
N VAL A 39 -4.28 -1.46 2.13
CA VAL A 39 -4.99 -1.20 0.88
C VAL A 39 -5.31 0.29 0.80
N PRO A 40 -4.67 1.07 -0.09
CA PRO A 40 -3.55 0.71 -0.96
C PRO A 40 -2.23 0.53 -0.19
N ASP A 41 -1.20 0.06 -0.87
CA ASP A 41 0.16 -0.04 -0.35
C ASP A 41 0.70 1.33 0.11
N PRO A 42 1.68 1.37 1.03
CA PRO A 42 2.17 2.63 1.61
C PRO A 42 2.76 3.59 0.56
N GLY A 43 3.32 3.07 -0.54
CA GLY A 43 3.86 3.87 -1.62
C GLY A 43 2.80 4.60 -2.45
N ARG A 44 1.52 4.22 -2.27
CA ARG A 44 0.36 4.81 -2.94
C ARG A 44 -0.68 5.34 -1.95
N ALA A 45 -0.25 5.65 -0.73
CA ALA A 45 -1.09 6.29 0.28
C ALA A 45 -1.77 7.55 -0.31
N GLY A 46 -3.08 7.70 -0.09
CA GLY A 46 -3.90 8.79 -0.65
C GLY A 46 -4.56 8.49 -2.00
N SER A 47 -4.21 7.36 -2.64
CA SER A 47 -4.90 6.88 -3.84
C SER A 47 -6.15 6.05 -3.50
N TYR A 48 -7.00 5.87 -4.50
CA TYR A 48 -8.27 5.13 -4.40
C TYR A 48 -8.16 3.81 -5.16
N ILE A 49 -9.10 2.89 -4.91
CA ILE A 49 -9.15 1.58 -5.60
C ILE A 49 -10.38 1.54 -6.50
N ASP A 50 -10.23 1.28 -7.80
CA ASP A 50 -11.37 1.10 -8.70
C ASP A 50 -12.08 -0.26 -8.48
N ALA A 51 -13.23 -0.48 -9.13
CA ALA A 51 -13.96 -1.74 -9.06
C ALA A 51 -13.18 -2.95 -9.61
N ASP A 52 -12.15 -2.71 -10.42
CA ASP A 52 -11.24 -3.74 -10.90
C ASP A 52 -10.11 -4.05 -9.91
N GLY A 53 -9.87 -3.23 -8.89
CA GLY A 53 -8.73 -3.36 -7.98
C GLY A 53 -7.46 -2.69 -8.49
N ARG A 54 -7.54 -1.69 -9.37
CA ARG A 54 -6.40 -0.83 -9.74
C ARG A 54 -6.36 0.39 -8.83
N VAL A 55 -5.15 0.89 -8.63
CA VAL A 55 -4.95 2.14 -7.91
C VAL A 55 -5.19 3.30 -8.87
N VAL A 56 -6.10 4.19 -8.49
CA VAL A 56 -6.54 5.35 -9.30
C VAL A 56 -6.45 6.63 -8.47
N PRO A 57 -6.37 7.81 -9.12
CA PRO A 57 -6.41 9.09 -8.41
C PRO A 57 -7.68 9.24 -7.57
N ALA A 58 -7.56 9.99 -6.49
CA ALA A 58 -8.72 10.43 -5.72
C ALA A 58 -9.71 11.16 -6.65
N ARG A 59 -11.01 10.99 -6.42
CA ARG A 59 -12.13 11.52 -7.23
C ARG A 59 -12.44 10.80 -8.55
N THR A 60 -11.81 9.65 -8.82
CA THR A 60 -12.24 8.78 -9.91
C THR A 60 -13.67 8.27 -9.65
N LYS A 61 -14.58 8.39 -10.64
CA LYS A 61 -15.98 7.94 -10.50
C LYS A 61 -16.02 6.42 -10.27
N GLY A 62 -16.77 5.99 -9.25
CA GLY A 62 -16.90 4.57 -8.91
C GLY A 62 -15.64 3.98 -8.24
N ALA A 63 -14.68 4.81 -7.84
CA ALA A 63 -13.54 4.36 -7.06
C ALA A 63 -13.85 4.39 -5.56
N PHE A 64 -13.33 3.40 -4.86
CA PHE A 64 -13.46 3.24 -3.42
C PHE A 64 -12.32 3.94 -2.69
N PRO A 65 -12.59 4.61 -1.55
CA PRO A 65 -11.56 5.21 -0.72
C PRO A 65 -10.55 4.16 -0.24
N PRO A 66 -9.35 4.57 0.18
CA PRO A 66 -8.41 3.69 0.85
C PRO A 66 -9.02 3.12 2.15
N SER A 67 -8.54 1.94 2.55
CA SER A 67 -8.96 1.35 3.82
C SER A 67 -8.43 2.17 4.98
N THR A 68 -9.26 2.39 6.01
CA THR A 68 -8.87 3.11 7.23
C THR A 68 -7.89 2.31 8.09
N ARG A 69 -7.80 1.01 7.86
CA ARG A 69 -6.87 0.10 8.53
C ARG A 69 -6.33 -0.94 7.56
N PRO A 70 -5.15 -1.50 7.81
CA PRO A 70 -4.72 -2.69 7.10
C PRO A 70 -5.59 -3.90 7.48
N PHE A 71 -5.72 -4.85 6.54
CA PHE A 71 -6.45 -6.10 6.75
C PHE A 71 -5.50 -7.19 7.24
N LYS A 72 -5.97 -8.07 8.13
CA LYS A 72 -5.15 -9.22 8.56
C LYS A 72 -5.10 -10.29 7.48
N GLY A 73 -4.02 -11.06 7.47
CA GLY A 73 -3.81 -12.15 6.51
C GLY A 73 -4.94 -13.17 6.52
N GLU A 74 -5.53 -13.50 7.67
CA GLU A 74 -6.65 -14.44 7.76
C GLU A 74 -7.96 -13.84 7.25
N GLU A 75 -8.18 -12.54 7.46
CA GLU A 75 -9.34 -11.83 6.90
C GLU A 75 -9.30 -11.89 5.37
N VAL A 76 -8.13 -11.61 4.80
CA VAL A 76 -7.88 -11.68 3.36
C VAL A 76 -7.97 -13.12 2.86
N LYS A 77 -7.37 -14.09 3.57
CA LYS A 77 -7.43 -15.51 3.20
C LYS A 77 -8.86 -16.02 3.15
N ARG A 78 -9.67 -15.71 4.17
CA ARG A 78 -11.10 -16.06 4.17
C ARG A 78 -11.79 -15.40 2.99
N ALA A 79 -11.67 -14.08 2.83
CA ALA A 79 -12.29 -13.35 1.73
C ALA A 79 -11.92 -13.91 0.35
N MET A 80 -10.68 -14.38 0.18
CA MET A 80 -10.22 -15.02 -1.06
C MET A 80 -10.72 -16.46 -1.24
N ALA A 81 -10.83 -17.24 -0.16
CA ALA A 81 -11.21 -18.64 -0.21
C ALA A 81 -12.73 -18.85 -0.32
N ASN A 82 -13.53 -18.06 0.39
CA ASN A 82 -14.99 -18.22 0.47
C ASN A 82 -15.77 -17.01 -0.07
N GLY A 83 -15.10 -15.97 -0.58
CA GLY A 83 -15.76 -14.76 -1.06
C GLY A 83 -16.37 -13.90 0.04
N SER A 84 -16.00 -14.10 1.31
CA SER A 84 -16.49 -13.30 2.43
C SER A 84 -16.10 -11.83 2.30
N THR A 85 -16.93 -10.97 2.91
CA THR A 85 -16.70 -9.53 2.93
C THR A 85 -15.64 -9.20 3.97
N LEU A 86 -14.68 -8.35 3.59
CA LEU A 86 -13.65 -7.86 4.49
C LEU A 86 -14.30 -7.05 5.64
N PRO A 87 -13.83 -7.21 6.88
CA PRO A 87 -14.45 -6.58 8.04
C PRO A 87 -14.32 -5.05 8.01
N GLY A 88 -15.46 -4.36 8.18
CA GLY A 88 -15.54 -2.90 8.20
C GLY A 88 -15.68 -2.25 6.82
N VAL A 89 -16.00 -3.02 5.78
CA VAL A 89 -16.26 -2.50 4.43
C VAL A 89 -17.48 -3.17 3.80
N ASP A 90 -18.09 -2.48 2.83
CA ASP A 90 -19.21 -3.00 2.04
C ASP A 90 -18.76 -4.14 1.11
N SER A 91 -19.70 -4.96 0.65
CA SER A 91 -19.42 -6.11 -0.24
C SER A 91 -18.73 -5.71 -1.54
N GLU A 92 -19.13 -4.59 -2.16
CA GLU A 92 -18.54 -4.08 -3.39
C GLU A 92 -17.11 -3.60 -3.18
N ARG A 93 -16.88 -2.84 -2.10
CA ARG A 93 -15.56 -2.37 -1.68
C ARG A 93 -14.62 -3.53 -1.35
N SER A 94 -15.15 -4.54 -0.66
CA SER A 94 -14.42 -5.77 -0.35
C SER A 94 -13.97 -6.49 -1.63
N ARG A 95 -14.85 -6.61 -2.64
CA ARG A 95 -14.50 -7.22 -3.94
C ARG A 95 -13.39 -6.43 -4.63
N ALA A 96 -13.48 -5.11 -4.66
CA ALA A 96 -12.45 -4.24 -5.23
C ALA A 96 -11.10 -4.42 -4.52
N TYR A 97 -11.10 -4.44 -3.18
CA TYR A 97 -9.90 -4.63 -2.38
C TYR A 97 -9.29 -6.02 -2.56
N VAL A 98 -10.10 -7.08 -2.61
CA VAL A 98 -9.60 -8.44 -2.90
C VAL A 98 -8.97 -8.51 -4.29
N LYS A 99 -9.56 -7.86 -5.30
CA LYS A 99 -8.94 -7.77 -6.63
C LYS A 99 -7.62 -7.00 -6.61
N TYR A 100 -7.52 -5.93 -5.82
CA TYR A 100 -6.26 -5.20 -5.61
C TYR A 100 -5.19 -6.10 -4.96
N ILE A 101 -5.54 -6.82 -3.90
CA ILE A 101 -4.63 -7.72 -3.18
C ILE A 101 -4.11 -8.82 -4.11
N ARG A 102 -4.97 -9.41 -4.95
CA ARG A 102 -4.59 -10.41 -5.96
C ARG A 102 -3.56 -9.90 -6.97
N ARG A 103 -3.46 -8.57 -7.14
CA ARG A 103 -2.53 -7.90 -8.06
C ARG A 103 -1.30 -7.31 -7.38
N LEU A 104 -1.15 -7.50 -6.07
CA LEU A 104 0.07 -7.07 -5.39
C LEU A 104 1.28 -7.70 -6.07
N GLN A 105 2.28 -6.87 -6.38
CA GLN A 105 3.54 -7.29 -6.98
C GLN A 105 4.65 -7.26 -5.93
N ARG A 106 5.76 -7.93 -6.24
CA ARG A 106 6.98 -7.92 -5.43
C ARG A 106 7.41 -6.48 -5.17
N GLY A 107 7.66 -6.15 -3.90
CA GLY A 107 8.02 -4.79 -3.46
C GLY A 107 6.84 -3.89 -3.05
N GLN A 108 5.59 -4.28 -3.31
CA GLN A 108 4.42 -3.58 -2.76
C GLN A 108 4.14 -4.03 -1.32
N GLY A 109 3.71 -3.09 -0.47
CA GLY A 109 3.35 -3.37 0.93
C GLY A 109 2.26 -4.44 1.02
N GLY A 110 2.46 -5.45 1.87
CA GLY A 110 1.54 -6.58 2.01
C GLY A 110 1.73 -7.73 1.02
N PHE A 111 2.57 -7.59 -0.03
CA PHE A 111 2.83 -8.68 -0.98
C PHE A 111 3.43 -9.92 -0.29
N THR A 112 4.40 -9.74 0.61
CA THR A 112 5.03 -10.87 1.33
C THR A 112 4.03 -11.63 2.19
N CYS A 113 3.06 -10.93 2.80
CA CYS A 113 1.95 -11.56 3.50
C CYS A 113 1.07 -12.34 2.52
N PHE A 114 0.61 -11.70 1.45
CA PHE A 114 -0.22 -12.33 0.43
C PHE A 114 0.43 -13.57 -0.21
N ALA A 115 1.72 -13.51 -0.54
CA ALA A 115 2.49 -14.64 -1.05
C ALA A 115 2.49 -15.81 -0.05
N SER A 116 2.60 -15.50 1.25
CA SER A 116 2.57 -16.51 2.31
C SER A 116 1.19 -17.13 2.52
N LEU A 117 0.11 -16.46 2.12
CA LEU A 117 -1.25 -17.01 2.15
C LEU A 117 -1.52 -17.99 0.99
N GLN A 118 -0.82 -17.81 -0.13
CA GLN A 118 -0.94 -18.64 -1.32
C GLN A 118 -0.13 -19.94 -1.23
N MET A 119 0.85 -20.01 -0.33
CA MET A 119 1.57 -21.25 -0.08
C MET A 119 0.60 -22.28 0.56
N PRO A 120 0.34 -23.43 -0.09
CA PRO A 120 -0.43 -24.49 0.53
C PRO A 120 0.33 -24.95 1.77
N ARG A 121 -0.33 -24.85 2.93
CA ARG A 121 0.14 -25.54 4.13
C ARG A 121 -0.43 -26.95 3.99
N GLY A 122 0.45 -27.89 3.66
CA GLY A 122 0.13 -29.31 3.58
C GLY A 122 -0.39 -29.87 4.90
#